data_AF-A0A1V4JK36-F1
#
_entry.id   AF-A0A1V4JK36-F1
#
_cell.length_a   1.000
_cell.length_b   1.000
_cell.length_c   1.000
_cell.angle_alpha   90.00
_cell.angle_beta   90.00
_cell.angle_gamma   90.00
#
_symmetry.space_group_name_H-M   'P 1'
#
loop_
_entity.id
_entity.type
_entity.pdbx_description
1 polymer ?
#
loop_
_entity_poly.entity_id
_entity_poly.type
_entity_poly.pdbx_seq_one_letter_code
_entity_poly.pdbx_strand_id
1 'polypeptide(L)'
;MGLLHGAVVYEVDFPSVARQKAALIKRTKELSALVGDAGGEELGVVAFSGEDYKLLGVDLSELSELERALEGAGLDSETPTLFIAEVVLTYMENSRSDALIQWAADRFPRACFVLYEQVQPRDPFGRVMQRHFSQRRSALRSLAQYPDCGAQHRRFSEKGWTECSVMDMNEFFTRCTPQEERQRVQALEPFDEYEEWHLKCSHYFVLAASKGMEPSWTPLLPSLAVDGDGPVRTAGTVTATACVLPSQTGLRRYGHRSVLIEPNVILTTGGFGEEDGQHCRMRQFNVLIKHAGCWKAGCVKTEHSGEIWDGRLYHTVSRLSNTLALVTGGRTSPSGAGLGMLWLKFPECCSDPEDFTVELVGVQRASEPAARRWRHSATEVVFQGEKYLFVYGGRSAVEPALGDWCFLHAGALSCAVVPVEGPAPEGRHSHSACGWNGGVLIAGGLGAAERPLGSVLFLRALERGFRWQTVETRPPLIPRYSHTAHVHDGKLLLVGGVWFRSSSVPGVTVIDLLTGLCLDYAIDVEHLEWPLMLHNHSSVFLPNEEELLLVGGGGNCFSFGTHLNAEPVVLSLSGILASG
;
A
#
# COMPACT_ATOMS: atom_id res chain seq x y z
N MET A 1 2.25 35.41 25.93
CA MET A 1 1.93 35.60 24.49
C MET A 1 2.42 34.36 23.75
N GLY A 2 1.68 33.89 22.74
CA GLY A 2 2.13 32.78 21.89
C GLY A 2 3.30 33.16 20.99
N LEU A 3 3.95 32.17 20.37
CA LEU A 3 5.12 32.37 19.50
C LEU A 3 4.82 33.19 18.23
N LEU A 4 3.53 33.40 17.88
CA LEU A 4 3.07 34.07 16.66
C LEU A 4 2.47 35.46 16.88
N HIS A 5 2.59 36.05 18.08
CA HIS A 5 1.95 37.33 18.42
C HIS A 5 2.35 38.53 17.50
N GLY A 6 3.46 38.43 16.78
CA GLY A 6 3.90 39.47 15.83
C GLY A 6 3.78 39.09 14.36
N ALA A 7 3.12 37.97 14.04
CA ALA A 7 2.98 37.49 12.67
C ALA A 7 1.77 38.13 11.99
N VAL A 8 1.92 38.50 10.71
CA VAL A 8 0.80 38.88 9.83
C VAL A 8 0.62 37.77 8.80
N VAL A 9 -0.61 37.32 8.64
CA VAL A 9 -0.98 36.24 7.71
C VAL A 9 -1.51 36.84 6.41
N TYR A 10 -0.87 36.49 5.30
CA TYR A 10 -1.34 36.82 3.96
C TYR A 10 -1.81 35.54 3.28
N GLU A 11 -3.09 35.50 2.92
CA GLU A 11 -3.68 34.42 2.14
C GLU A 11 -3.95 34.91 0.72
N VAL A 12 -3.56 34.11 -0.27
CA VAL A 12 -3.72 34.44 -1.69
C VAL A 12 -4.41 33.27 -2.39
N ASP A 13 -5.49 33.57 -3.10
CA ASP A 13 -6.20 32.61 -3.96
C ASP A 13 -6.80 33.37 -5.16
N PHE A 14 -7.39 32.66 -6.11
CA PHE A 14 -8.10 33.29 -7.22
C PHE A 14 -9.17 34.27 -6.72
N PRO A 15 -9.41 35.38 -7.45
CA PRO A 15 -10.35 36.41 -7.06
C PRO A 15 -11.75 35.90 -6.66
N SER A 16 -12.26 34.87 -7.32
CA SER A 16 -13.57 34.26 -7.01
C SER A 16 -13.57 33.55 -5.65
N VAL A 17 -12.52 32.79 -5.33
CA VAL A 17 -12.38 32.04 -4.08
C VAL A 17 -12.20 33.00 -2.91
N ALA A 18 -11.29 33.97 -3.05
CA ALA A 18 -11.03 34.99 -2.05
C ALA A 18 -12.30 35.79 -1.71
N ARG A 19 -13.09 36.21 -2.72
CA ARG A 19 -14.38 36.91 -2.49
C ARG A 19 -15.40 36.06 -1.73
N GLN A 20 -15.53 34.78 -2.08
CA GLN A 20 -16.44 33.87 -1.38
C GLN A 20 -16.01 33.65 0.07
N LYS A 21 -14.71 33.49 0.33
CA LYS A 21 -14.16 33.33 1.67
C LYS A 21 -14.31 34.60 2.51
N ALA A 22 -14.05 35.79 1.93
CA ALA A 22 -14.28 37.07 2.59
C ALA A 22 -15.75 37.23 3.02
N ALA A 23 -16.70 36.91 2.15
CA ALA A 23 -18.12 36.95 2.47
C ALA A 23 -18.49 35.98 3.62
N LEU A 24 -17.87 34.80 3.67
CA LEU A 24 -18.02 33.84 4.76
C LEU A 24 -17.47 34.39 6.08
N ILE A 25 -16.28 34.99 6.08
CA ILE A 25 -15.67 35.58 7.28
C ILE A 25 -16.58 36.71 7.82
N LYS A 26 -17.02 37.63 6.94
CA LYS A 26 -17.87 38.77 7.33
C LYS A 26 -19.21 38.34 7.93
N ARG A 27 -19.84 37.27 7.41
CA ARG A 27 -21.15 36.80 7.90
C ARG A 27 -21.07 35.94 9.16
N THR A 28 -19.90 35.40 9.49
CA THR A 28 -19.70 34.53 10.65
C THR A 28 -19.02 35.30 11.77
N LYS A 29 -19.79 35.61 12.82
CA LYS A 29 -19.36 36.47 13.93
C LYS A 29 -18.08 35.98 14.60
N GLU A 30 -17.94 34.68 14.79
CA GLU A 30 -16.78 34.06 15.42
C GLU A 30 -15.50 34.29 14.59
N LEU A 31 -15.59 34.17 13.26
CA LEU A 31 -14.45 34.38 12.36
C LEU A 31 -14.08 35.86 12.27
N SER A 32 -15.07 36.73 12.08
CA SER A 32 -14.89 38.18 12.07
C SER A 32 -14.24 38.69 13.35
N ALA A 33 -14.66 38.17 14.51
CA ALA A 33 -14.07 38.52 15.80
C ALA A 33 -12.60 38.07 15.96
N LEU A 34 -12.19 36.98 15.30
CA LEU A 34 -10.80 36.48 15.38
C LEU A 34 -9.82 37.32 14.56
N VAL A 35 -10.23 37.77 13.36
CA VAL A 35 -9.34 38.53 12.44
C VAL A 35 -9.41 40.04 12.63
N GLY A 36 -10.40 40.52 13.39
CA GLY A 36 -10.72 41.94 13.52
C GLY A 36 -11.35 42.50 12.23
N ASP A 37 -12.33 43.38 12.38
CA ASP A 37 -12.88 44.13 11.23
C ASP A 37 -12.22 45.51 11.19
N ALA A 38 -11.30 45.72 10.25
CA ALA A 38 -10.64 47.01 10.08
C ALA A 38 -11.58 48.06 9.44
N GLY A 39 -12.82 47.71 9.06
CA GLY A 39 -13.81 48.63 8.51
C GLY A 39 -13.44 49.23 7.15
N GLY A 40 -12.47 48.64 6.45
CA GLY A 40 -12.01 49.10 5.14
C GLY A 40 -12.93 48.64 4.00
N GLU A 41 -13.20 49.53 3.04
CA GLU A 41 -13.85 49.16 1.78
C GLU A 41 -13.00 48.14 1.00
N GLU A 42 -13.66 47.22 0.27
CA GLU A 42 -13.01 46.24 -0.61
C GLU A 42 -12.22 46.97 -1.72
N LEU A 43 -10.91 47.14 -1.52
CA LEU A 43 -10.01 47.79 -2.47
C LEU A 43 -9.52 46.78 -3.51
N GLY A 44 -10.34 46.54 -4.53
CA GLY A 44 -9.96 45.82 -5.74
C GLY A 44 -9.48 44.37 -5.50
N VAL A 45 -8.16 44.19 -5.46
CA VAL A 45 -7.47 42.89 -5.32
C VAL A 45 -7.47 42.39 -3.88
N VAL A 46 -7.57 43.28 -2.89
CA VAL A 46 -7.68 42.91 -1.47
C VAL A 46 -9.14 42.56 -1.16
N ALA A 47 -9.44 41.28 -1.01
CA ALA A 47 -10.79 40.80 -0.73
C ALA A 47 -11.18 40.99 0.75
N PHE A 48 -10.21 40.94 1.66
CA PHE A 48 -10.43 41.19 3.09
C PHE A 48 -9.15 41.73 3.77
N SER A 49 -9.31 42.65 4.72
CA SER A 49 -8.21 43.21 5.52
C SER A 49 -8.64 43.31 6.98
N GLY A 50 -8.11 42.42 7.82
CA GLY A 50 -8.21 42.44 9.28
C GLY A 50 -6.99 43.10 9.93
N GLU A 51 -6.82 42.92 11.24
CA GLU A 51 -5.68 43.48 11.98
C GLU A 51 -4.35 42.81 11.55
N ASP A 52 -4.29 41.48 11.67
CA ASP A 52 -3.13 40.63 11.39
C ASP A 52 -3.39 39.60 10.27
N TYR A 53 -4.53 39.68 9.58
CA TYR A 53 -4.91 38.78 8.48
C TYR A 53 -5.35 39.55 7.23
N LYS A 54 -4.73 39.25 6.08
CA LYS A 54 -5.01 39.83 4.76
C LYS A 54 -5.38 38.73 3.77
N LEU A 55 -6.47 38.89 3.04
CA LEU A 55 -6.91 37.97 1.98
C LEU A 55 -6.90 38.68 0.63
N LEU A 56 -6.11 38.15 -0.30
CA LEU A 56 -5.89 38.71 -1.63
C LEU A 56 -6.47 37.78 -2.70
N GLY A 57 -7.20 38.38 -3.64
CA GLY A 57 -7.72 37.70 -4.82
C GLY A 57 -6.80 37.91 -6.01
N VAL A 58 -5.78 37.06 -6.17
CA VAL A 58 -4.76 37.18 -7.23
C VAL A 58 -4.52 35.83 -7.89
N ASP A 59 -4.35 35.83 -9.22
CA ASP A 59 -3.79 34.68 -9.92
C ASP A 59 -2.28 34.59 -9.65
N LEU A 60 -1.85 33.53 -8.96
CA LEU A 60 -0.44 33.29 -8.61
C LEU A 60 0.50 33.21 -9.82
N SER A 61 -0.03 33.03 -11.03
CA SER A 61 0.78 33.06 -12.26
C SER A 61 1.10 34.47 -12.77
N GLU A 62 0.45 35.50 -12.23
CA GLU A 62 0.62 36.92 -12.59
C GLU A 62 1.44 37.67 -11.53
N LEU A 63 2.75 37.39 -11.50
CA LEU A 63 3.67 37.82 -10.44
C LEU A 63 3.70 39.34 -10.20
N SER A 64 3.62 40.14 -11.26
CA SER A 64 3.60 41.61 -11.12
C SER A 64 2.35 42.12 -10.38
N GLU A 65 1.22 41.44 -10.56
CA GLU A 65 0.00 41.76 -9.83
C GLU A 65 0.07 41.27 -8.37
N LEU A 66 0.61 40.07 -8.16
CA LEU A 66 0.87 39.51 -6.83
C LEU A 66 1.74 40.44 -5.99
N GLU A 67 2.87 40.89 -6.53
CA GLU A 67 3.79 41.79 -5.85
C GLU A 67 3.10 43.11 -5.48
N ARG A 68 2.47 43.76 -6.46
CA ARG A 68 1.72 45.01 -6.24
C ARG A 68 0.63 44.84 -5.16
N ALA A 69 -0.06 43.71 -5.14
CA ALA A 69 -1.12 43.43 -4.18
C ALA A 69 -0.59 43.21 -2.76
N LEU A 70 0.49 42.44 -2.61
CA LEU A 70 1.13 42.19 -1.32
C LEU A 70 1.72 43.49 -0.74
N GLU A 71 2.43 44.28 -1.55
CA GLU A 71 2.97 45.58 -1.12
C GLU A 71 1.86 46.56 -0.76
N GLY A 72 0.79 46.61 -1.56
CA GLY A 72 -0.41 47.42 -1.27
C GLY A 72 -1.12 46.99 0.02
N ALA A 73 -1.00 45.72 0.40
CA ALA A 73 -1.52 45.17 1.66
C ALA A 73 -0.53 45.34 2.83
N GLY A 74 0.60 46.01 2.62
CA GLY A 74 1.59 46.35 3.64
C GLY A 74 2.60 45.25 3.95
N LEU A 75 2.79 44.28 3.05
CA LEU A 75 3.85 43.28 3.22
C LEU A 75 5.24 43.94 3.12
N ASP A 76 6.08 43.70 4.13
CA ASP A 76 7.49 44.10 4.16
C ASP A 76 8.38 42.88 3.90
N SER A 77 9.13 42.92 2.80
CA SER A 77 10.04 41.84 2.39
C SER A 77 11.23 41.64 3.31
N GLU A 78 11.65 42.67 4.06
CA GLU A 78 12.79 42.56 4.97
C GLU A 78 12.43 41.71 6.20
N THR A 79 11.14 41.50 6.44
CA THR A 79 10.62 40.67 7.53
C THR A 79 10.78 39.18 7.21
N PRO A 80 11.19 38.33 8.17
CA PRO A 80 11.26 36.88 8.00
C PRO A 80 9.91 36.32 7.52
N THR A 81 9.88 35.68 6.36
CA THR A 81 8.64 35.27 5.70
C THR A 81 8.56 33.75 5.53
N LEU A 82 7.42 33.16 5.89
CA LEU A 82 7.11 31.75 5.63
C LEU A 82 6.07 31.66 4.50
N PHE A 83 6.45 31.03 3.40
CA PHE A 83 5.54 30.64 2.33
C PHE A 83 5.00 29.25 2.60
N ILE A 84 3.70 29.06 2.39
CA ILE A 84 3.03 27.76 2.46
C ILE A 84 2.29 27.55 1.16
N ALA A 85 2.63 26.48 0.45
CA ALA A 85 1.87 25.99 -0.70
C ALA A 85 1.44 24.55 -0.43
N GLU A 86 0.17 24.37 -0.12
CA GLU A 86 -0.42 23.06 0.18
C GLU A 86 -1.29 22.61 -0.99
N VAL A 87 -0.75 21.77 -1.87
CA VAL A 87 -1.39 21.29 -3.10
C VAL A 87 -1.85 22.45 -3.99
N VAL A 88 -0.91 23.33 -4.37
CA VAL A 88 -1.20 24.56 -5.12
C VAL A 88 -0.40 24.61 -6.43
N LEU A 89 0.92 24.62 -6.34
CA LEU A 89 1.84 24.74 -7.47
C LEU A 89 1.68 23.58 -8.46
N THR A 90 1.27 22.41 -7.99
CA THR A 90 1.02 21.23 -8.81
C THR A 90 0.03 21.47 -9.96
N TYR A 91 -0.91 22.40 -9.79
CA TYR A 91 -1.92 22.72 -10.81
C TYR A 91 -1.47 23.80 -11.80
N MET A 92 -0.42 24.55 -11.49
CA MET A 92 0.11 25.61 -12.33
C MET A 92 0.98 25.04 -13.45
N GLU A 93 1.11 25.78 -14.56
CA GLU A 93 2.16 25.48 -15.52
C GLU A 93 3.53 25.52 -14.84
N ASN A 94 4.42 24.57 -15.20
CA ASN A 94 5.73 24.45 -14.58
C ASN A 94 6.53 25.76 -14.68
N SER A 95 6.52 26.42 -15.85
CA SER A 95 7.18 27.72 -16.06
C SER A 95 6.70 28.81 -15.10
N ARG A 96 5.38 28.87 -14.83
CA ARG A 96 4.75 29.86 -13.95
C ARG A 96 5.01 29.57 -12.48
N SER A 97 4.89 28.31 -12.05
CA SER A 97 5.19 27.93 -10.67
C SER A 97 6.67 28.03 -10.35
N ASP A 98 7.56 27.75 -11.30
CA ASP A 98 9.00 27.98 -11.16
C ASP A 98 9.33 29.46 -11.02
N ALA A 99 8.66 30.31 -11.79
CA ALA A 99 8.82 31.75 -11.69
C ALA A 99 8.37 32.27 -10.31
N LEU A 100 7.29 31.72 -9.75
CA LEU A 100 6.83 32.06 -8.39
C LEU A 100 7.85 31.64 -7.31
N ILE A 101 8.41 30.42 -7.41
CA ILE A 101 9.45 29.94 -6.47
C ILE A 101 10.69 30.82 -6.54
N GLN A 102 11.13 31.20 -7.76
CA GLN A 102 12.27 32.09 -7.97
C GLN A 102 11.97 33.50 -7.43
N TRP A 103 10.80 34.06 -7.74
CA TRP A 103 10.38 35.38 -7.26
C TRP A 103 10.40 35.45 -5.73
N ALA A 104 9.89 34.42 -5.05
CA ALA A 104 9.92 34.35 -3.59
C ALA A 104 11.37 34.34 -3.05
N ALA A 105 12.27 33.61 -3.69
CA ALA A 105 13.69 33.63 -3.32
C ALA A 105 14.32 35.01 -3.57
N ASP A 106 14.07 35.64 -4.71
CA ASP A 106 14.70 36.91 -5.10
C ASP A 106 14.21 38.09 -4.26
N ARG A 107 12.92 38.12 -3.96
CA ARG A 107 12.27 39.24 -3.25
C ARG A 107 12.54 39.25 -1.75
N PHE A 108 12.72 38.07 -1.13
CA PHE A 108 12.80 37.93 0.32
C PHE A 108 14.20 37.45 0.75
N PRO A 109 15.01 38.30 1.40
CA PRO A 109 16.36 37.93 1.83
C PRO A 109 16.36 36.88 2.95
N ARG A 110 15.27 36.79 3.73
CA ARG A 110 15.10 35.83 4.84
C ARG A 110 13.75 35.14 4.71
N ALA A 111 13.74 33.95 4.12
CA ALA A 111 12.50 33.22 3.86
C ALA A 111 12.62 31.72 4.09
N CYS A 112 11.48 31.11 4.42
CA CYS A 112 11.24 29.67 4.35
C CYS A 112 10.09 29.39 3.38
N PHE A 113 10.18 28.29 2.64
CA PHE A 113 9.10 27.81 1.78
C PHE A 113 8.74 26.38 2.17
N VAL A 114 7.48 26.16 2.56
CA VAL A 114 6.94 24.83 2.85
C VAL A 114 5.98 24.44 1.73
N LEU A 115 6.23 23.29 1.13
CA LEU A 115 5.46 22.74 0.02
C LEU A 115 4.98 21.33 0.39
N TYR A 116 3.69 21.07 0.21
CA TYR A 116 3.11 19.73 0.33
C TYR A 116 2.32 19.39 -0.92
N GLU A 117 2.79 18.44 -1.74
CA GLU A 117 2.18 18.10 -3.03
C GLU A 117 2.41 16.63 -3.41
N GLN A 118 1.87 16.24 -4.56
CA GLN A 118 2.01 14.90 -5.12
C GLN A 118 3.36 14.68 -5.82
N VAL A 119 3.82 13.42 -5.84
CA VAL A 119 4.98 12.88 -6.57
C VAL A 119 4.66 11.48 -7.11
N GLN A 120 5.63 10.86 -7.79
CA GLN A 120 5.61 9.48 -8.30
C GLN A 120 4.48 9.21 -9.31
N PRO A 121 4.44 9.89 -10.47
CA PRO A 121 3.35 9.72 -11.43
C PRO A 121 3.38 8.37 -12.18
N ARG A 122 4.47 7.60 -12.10
CA ARG A 122 4.74 6.55 -13.10
C ARG A 122 4.23 5.18 -12.70
N ASP A 123 4.18 4.88 -11.41
CA ASP A 123 3.78 3.58 -10.91
C ASP A 123 2.25 3.36 -11.06
N PRO A 124 1.74 2.14 -10.77
CA PRO A 124 0.32 1.84 -10.85
C PRO A 124 -0.59 2.84 -10.10
N PHE A 125 -0.24 3.20 -8.86
CA PHE A 125 -1.04 4.10 -8.03
C PHE A 125 -0.97 5.54 -8.55
N GLY A 126 0.22 6.03 -8.89
CA GLY A 126 0.43 7.34 -9.48
C GLY A 126 -0.32 7.54 -10.80
N ARG A 127 -0.56 6.46 -11.55
CA ARG A 127 -1.37 6.46 -12.77
C ARG A 127 -2.86 6.56 -12.47
N VAL A 128 -3.37 5.87 -11.45
CA VAL A 128 -4.75 6.04 -10.96
C VAL A 128 -4.97 7.49 -10.49
N MET A 129 -4.03 8.00 -9.68
CA MET A 129 -4.04 9.39 -9.20
C MET A 129 -4.10 10.40 -10.35
N GLN A 130 -3.22 10.31 -11.35
CA GLN A 130 -3.23 11.23 -12.49
C GLN A 130 -4.52 11.16 -13.32
N ARG A 131 -5.08 9.96 -13.52
CA ARG A 131 -6.36 9.79 -14.23
C ARG A 131 -7.49 10.50 -13.47
N HIS A 132 -7.54 10.36 -12.15
CA HIS A 132 -8.55 11.00 -11.30
C HIS A 132 -8.56 12.52 -11.44
N PHE A 133 -7.40 13.16 -11.32
CA PHE A 133 -7.25 14.61 -11.44
C PHE A 133 -7.50 15.10 -12.87
N SER A 134 -7.06 14.35 -13.89
CA SER A 134 -7.32 14.68 -15.29
C SER A 134 -8.82 14.66 -15.61
N GLN A 135 -9.56 13.66 -15.14
CA GLN A 135 -11.01 13.54 -15.34
C GLN A 135 -11.80 14.68 -14.69
N ARG A 136 -11.28 15.24 -13.58
CA ARG A 136 -11.87 16.40 -12.87
C ARG A 136 -11.43 17.75 -13.45
N ARG A 137 -10.68 17.77 -14.56
CA ARG A 137 -10.12 18.98 -15.17
C ARG A 137 -9.17 19.75 -14.25
N SER A 138 -8.50 19.05 -13.34
CA SER A 138 -7.52 19.58 -12.39
C SER A 138 -6.19 18.82 -12.49
N ALA A 139 -5.69 18.63 -13.71
CA ALA A 139 -4.49 17.85 -13.98
C ALA A 139 -3.27 18.34 -13.16
N LEU A 140 -2.52 17.38 -12.61
CA LEU A 140 -1.28 17.62 -11.87
C LEU A 140 -0.13 17.86 -12.86
N ARG A 141 0.16 19.13 -13.14
CA ARG A 141 1.13 19.56 -14.18
C ARG A 141 2.58 19.43 -13.71
N SER A 142 2.84 19.73 -12.45
CA SER A 142 4.20 19.69 -11.85
C SER A 142 4.89 18.34 -12.10
N LEU A 143 4.14 17.24 -12.02
CA LEU A 143 4.62 15.87 -12.18
C LEU A 143 5.29 15.57 -13.53
N ALA A 144 5.03 16.35 -14.58
CA ALA A 144 5.64 16.16 -15.89
C ALA A 144 7.16 16.44 -15.88
N GLN A 145 7.59 17.45 -15.12
CA GLN A 145 8.98 17.88 -15.00
C GLN A 145 9.60 17.50 -13.66
N TYR A 146 8.78 17.41 -12.61
CA TYR A 146 9.20 17.18 -11.23
C TYR A 146 8.53 15.92 -10.65
N PRO A 147 8.87 14.72 -11.17
CA PRO A 147 8.16 13.49 -10.86
C PRO A 147 8.48 12.90 -9.48
N ASP A 148 9.57 13.30 -8.82
CA ASP A 148 10.05 12.69 -7.58
C ASP A 148 10.66 13.74 -6.64
N CYS A 149 10.90 13.33 -5.38
CA CYS A 149 11.49 14.20 -4.35
C CYS A 149 12.84 14.78 -4.79
N GLY A 150 13.68 14.00 -5.48
CA GLY A 150 14.98 14.48 -5.98
C GLY A 150 14.83 15.59 -7.02
N ALA A 151 13.83 15.51 -7.88
CA ALA A 151 13.50 16.56 -8.84
C ALA A 151 12.97 17.82 -8.16
N GLN A 152 12.15 17.70 -7.11
CA GLN A 152 11.67 18.85 -6.32
C GLN A 152 12.80 19.53 -5.54
N HIS A 153 13.73 18.77 -4.97
CA HIS A 153 14.92 19.34 -4.32
C HIS A 153 15.77 20.16 -5.30
N ARG A 154 16.07 19.60 -6.48
CA ARG A 154 16.80 20.31 -7.55
C ARG A 154 16.06 21.57 -7.99
N ARG A 155 14.74 21.47 -8.16
CA ARG A 155 13.88 22.60 -8.52
C ARG A 155 14.08 23.80 -7.59
N PHE A 156 14.01 23.61 -6.27
CA PHE A 156 14.19 24.72 -5.32
C PHE A 156 15.64 25.24 -5.31
N SER A 157 16.61 24.33 -5.35
CA SER A 157 18.05 24.69 -5.37
C SER A 157 18.40 25.56 -6.58
N GLU A 158 17.91 25.19 -7.76
CA GLU A 158 18.11 25.94 -9.01
C GLU A 158 17.34 27.27 -9.05
N LYS A 159 16.36 27.46 -8.16
CA LYS A 159 15.52 28.66 -8.06
C LYS A 159 15.92 29.61 -6.94
N GLY A 160 17.17 29.52 -6.48
CA GLY A 160 17.77 30.51 -5.57
C GLY A 160 17.55 30.23 -4.07
N TRP A 161 17.02 29.06 -3.71
CA TRP A 161 16.94 28.62 -2.31
C TRP A 161 18.26 27.96 -1.89
N THR A 162 18.80 28.36 -0.74
CA THR A 162 20.16 27.93 -0.31
C THR A 162 20.15 26.56 0.36
N GLU A 163 19.10 26.26 1.11
CA GLU A 163 18.91 24.97 1.78
C GLU A 163 17.57 24.39 1.35
N CYS A 164 17.51 23.07 1.17
CA CYS A 164 16.28 22.38 0.80
C CYS A 164 16.28 20.96 1.37
N SER A 165 15.17 20.59 2.02
CA SER A 165 14.94 19.23 2.45
C SER A 165 13.56 18.76 1.99
N VAL A 166 13.48 17.49 1.61
CA VAL A 166 12.29 16.87 1.04
C VAL A 166 12.17 15.45 1.56
N MET A 167 10.95 15.05 1.93
CA MET A 167 10.64 13.69 2.33
C MET A 167 9.24 13.31 1.88
N ASP A 168 9.05 12.04 1.55
CA ASP A 168 7.70 11.50 1.35
C ASP A 168 6.95 11.40 2.68
N MET A 169 5.64 11.19 2.63
CA MET A 169 4.82 11.16 3.85
C MET A 169 5.01 9.88 4.67
N ASN A 170 5.57 8.80 4.12
CA ASN A 170 5.93 7.63 4.93
C ASN A 170 7.13 7.96 5.82
N GLU A 171 8.14 8.63 5.26
CA GLU A 171 9.29 9.13 5.98
C GLU A 171 8.87 10.18 7.02
N PHE A 172 8.02 11.14 6.64
CA PHE A 172 7.48 12.13 7.57
C PHE A 172 6.75 11.47 8.74
N PHE A 173 5.79 10.57 8.48
CA PHE A 173 5.05 9.89 9.52
C PHE A 173 5.97 9.09 10.46
N THR A 174 7.03 8.51 9.91
CA THR A 174 7.96 7.67 10.66
C THR A 174 8.97 8.46 11.49
N ARG A 175 9.49 9.57 10.96
CA ARG A 175 10.60 10.35 11.56
C ARG A 175 10.13 11.57 12.32
N CYS A 176 9.06 12.23 11.86
CA CYS A 176 8.59 13.50 12.39
C CYS A 176 7.41 13.34 13.36
N THR A 177 6.72 12.20 13.36
CA THR A 177 5.60 11.94 14.27
C THR A 177 6.05 11.11 15.49
N PRO A 178 5.98 11.67 16.71
CA PRO A 178 6.29 10.94 17.94
C PRO A 178 5.49 9.64 18.05
N GLN A 179 6.08 8.63 18.71
CA GLN A 179 5.43 7.32 18.87
C GLN A 179 4.07 7.43 19.58
N GLU A 180 3.98 8.24 20.62
CA GLU A 180 2.74 8.48 21.38
C GLU A 180 1.64 9.06 20.48
N GLU A 181 2.00 9.98 19.57
CA GLU A 181 1.04 10.59 18.66
C GLU A 181 0.58 9.61 17.58
N ARG A 182 1.48 8.75 17.09
CA ARG A 182 1.10 7.64 16.20
C ARG A 182 0.13 6.67 16.88
N GLN A 183 0.42 6.28 18.12
CA GLN A 183 -0.47 5.42 18.91
C GLN A 183 -1.83 6.07 19.16
N ARG A 184 -1.85 7.38 19.48
CA ARG A 184 -3.08 8.15 19.68
C ARG A 184 -3.94 8.16 18.42
N VAL A 185 -3.35 8.41 17.24
CA VAL A 185 -4.06 8.42 15.95
C VAL A 185 -4.57 7.03 15.60
N GLN A 186 -3.75 5.98 15.77
CA GLN A 186 -4.13 4.59 15.52
C GLN A 186 -5.30 4.12 16.41
N ALA A 187 -5.48 4.73 17.58
CA ALA A 187 -6.57 4.39 18.51
C ALA A 187 -7.89 5.10 18.21
N LEU A 188 -7.93 6.07 17.27
CA LEU A 188 -9.15 6.83 16.96
C LEU A 188 -10.19 5.95 16.27
N GLU A 189 -9.78 5.19 15.26
CA GLU A 189 -10.68 4.40 14.42
C GLU A 189 -10.02 3.08 14.00
N PRO A 190 -10.79 1.99 13.93
CA PRO A 190 -10.32 0.72 13.38
C PRO A 190 -9.85 0.86 11.93
N PHE A 191 -8.58 0.53 11.66
CA PHE A 191 -7.94 0.72 10.35
C PHE A 191 -7.22 -0.54 9.87
N ASP A 192 -7.37 -0.87 8.58
CA ASP A 192 -6.64 -1.99 7.97
C ASP A 192 -6.31 -1.85 6.47
N GLU A 193 -6.43 -0.63 5.92
CA GLU A 193 -6.12 -0.30 4.52
C GLU A 193 -4.65 0.15 4.38
N TYR A 194 -3.73 -0.63 4.95
CA TYR A 194 -2.31 -0.29 5.03
C TYR A 194 -1.65 -0.10 3.67
N GLU A 195 -1.97 -0.97 2.71
CA GLU A 195 -1.52 -0.82 1.32
C GLU A 195 -1.88 0.56 0.75
N GLU A 196 -3.11 1.01 0.95
CA GLU A 196 -3.60 2.29 0.44
C GLU A 196 -2.98 3.48 1.17
N TRP A 197 -2.83 3.38 2.50
CA TRP A 197 -2.16 4.41 3.30
C TRP A 197 -0.72 4.62 2.85
N HIS A 198 0.07 3.54 2.77
CA HIS A 198 1.48 3.65 2.42
C HIS A 198 1.68 4.05 0.97
N LEU A 199 0.85 3.56 0.02
CA LEU A 199 0.90 4.04 -1.35
C LEU A 199 0.55 5.53 -1.44
N LYS A 200 -0.52 5.99 -0.78
CA LYS A 200 -0.84 7.42 -0.69
C LYS A 200 0.32 8.22 -0.10
N CYS A 201 0.96 7.72 0.95
CA CYS A 201 2.08 8.41 1.58
C CYS A 201 3.35 8.44 0.71
N SER A 202 3.59 7.43 -0.14
CA SER A 202 4.69 7.44 -1.13
C SER A 202 4.46 8.41 -2.28
N HIS A 203 3.21 8.84 -2.49
CA HIS A 203 2.80 9.71 -3.60
C HIS A 203 2.59 11.16 -3.18
N TYR A 204 2.85 11.49 -1.93
CA TYR A 204 2.84 12.85 -1.41
C TYR A 204 4.17 13.12 -0.70
N PHE A 205 4.62 14.36 -0.75
CA PHE A 205 5.84 14.79 -0.08
C PHE A 205 5.60 16.08 0.70
N VAL A 206 6.45 16.32 1.69
CA VAL A 206 6.67 17.64 2.26
C VAL A 206 8.09 18.09 1.95
N LEU A 207 8.22 19.34 1.53
CA LEU A 207 9.48 20.00 1.28
C LEU A 207 9.53 21.27 2.10
N ALA A 208 10.70 21.54 2.67
CA ALA A 208 10.99 22.83 3.28
C ALA A 208 12.32 23.36 2.75
N ALA A 209 12.29 24.56 2.21
CA ALA A 209 13.46 25.27 1.71
C ALA A 209 13.68 26.56 2.51
N SER A 210 14.93 27.01 2.66
CA SER A 210 15.24 28.29 3.30
C SER A 210 16.28 29.09 2.53
N LYS A 211 16.23 30.41 2.72
CA LYS A 211 17.19 31.39 2.21
C LYS A 211 17.48 32.43 3.29
N GLY A 212 18.77 32.68 3.55
CA GLY A 212 19.22 33.72 4.49
C GLY A 212 18.79 33.47 5.95
N MET A 213 18.43 32.24 6.27
CA MET A 213 18.08 31.79 7.62
C MET A 213 18.48 30.32 7.79
N GLU A 214 18.99 30.00 8.98
CA GLU A 214 19.26 28.64 9.44
C GLU A 214 18.14 28.22 10.40
N PRO A 215 17.03 27.67 9.89
CA PRO A 215 15.97 27.23 10.75
C PRO A 215 16.41 26.11 11.70
N SER A 216 16.03 26.22 12.97
CA SER A 216 16.27 25.18 13.97
C SER A 216 15.37 23.94 13.83
N TRP A 217 14.58 23.81 12.75
CA TRP A 217 13.83 22.59 12.45
C TRP A 217 14.79 21.52 11.88
N THR A 218 15.60 20.97 12.76
CA THR A 218 16.48 19.83 12.53
C THR A 218 15.80 18.47 12.20
N PRO A 219 14.46 18.24 12.23
CA PRO A 219 13.93 16.94 11.80
C PRO A 219 14.02 16.71 10.29
N LEU A 220 14.03 17.78 9.48
CA LEU A 220 14.22 17.69 8.04
C LEU A 220 15.72 17.72 7.66
N LEU A 221 16.60 18.09 8.59
CA LEU A 221 18.06 18.05 8.41
C LEU A 221 18.70 17.13 9.45
N PRO A 222 18.72 15.81 9.19
CA PRO A 222 19.90 15.03 9.46
C PRO A 222 20.59 14.76 8.13
N SER A 223 21.82 15.24 7.98
CA SER A 223 22.78 14.66 7.05
C SER A 223 22.93 13.18 7.38
N LEU A 224 22.19 12.32 6.68
CA LEU A 224 22.49 10.91 6.62
C LEU A 224 22.19 10.54 5.18
N ALA A 225 23.23 10.13 4.47
CA ALA A 225 23.07 9.26 3.33
C ALA A 225 21.91 8.31 3.64
N VAL A 226 20.89 8.34 2.78
CA VAL A 226 20.06 7.15 2.63
C VAL A 226 21.07 6.06 2.35
N ASP A 227 21.37 5.22 3.35
CA ASP A 227 22.25 4.07 3.18
C ASP A 227 21.72 3.31 1.97
N GLY A 228 22.50 3.38 0.89
CA GLY A 228 22.32 2.83 -0.45
C GLY A 228 20.89 2.65 -0.95
N ASP A 229 20.36 3.56 -1.77
CA ASP A 229 19.10 3.26 -2.49
C ASP A 229 18.98 4.04 -3.80
N GLY A 230 19.74 3.60 -4.80
CA GLY A 230 19.39 3.89 -6.20
C GLY A 230 18.13 3.10 -6.60
N PRO A 231 17.61 3.27 -7.82
CA PRO A 231 16.53 2.40 -8.31
C PRO A 231 16.91 0.93 -8.07
N VAL A 232 15.93 0.13 -7.60
CA VAL A 232 16.10 -1.30 -7.37
C VAL A 232 16.83 -1.91 -8.56
N ARG A 233 18.04 -2.45 -8.31
CA ARG A 233 18.84 -3.06 -9.37
C ARG A 233 18.17 -4.36 -9.77
N THR A 234 17.50 -4.35 -10.91
CA THR A 234 16.88 -5.55 -11.45
C THR A 234 17.93 -6.39 -12.18
N ALA A 235 17.91 -7.71 -11.95
CA ALA A 235 18.72 -8.68 -12.66
C ALA A 235 18.19 -8.96 -14.09
N GLY A 236 16.91 -8.68 -14.32
CA GLY A 236 16.26 -8.84 -15.62
C GLY A 236 14.77 -8.57 -15.55
N THR A 237 14.04 -9.09 -16.54
CA THR A 237 12.58 -9.02 -16.64
C THR A 237 11.96 -10.41 -16.63
N VAL A 238 10.75 -10.50 -16.09
CA VAL A 238 9.88 -11.67 -16.13
C VAL A 238 8.80 -11.41 -17.15
N THR A 239 8.67 -12.28 -18.14
CA THR A 239 7.58 -12.19 -19.13
C THR A 239 6.26 -12.42 -18.43
N ALA A 240 5.32 -11.50 -18.67
CA ALA A 240 3.95 -11.62 -18.18
C ALA A 240 2.95 -11.55 -19.34
N THR A 241 1.92 -12.37 -19.26
CA THR A 241 0.85 -12.42 -20.25
C THR A 241 -0.52 -12.41 -19.58
N ALA A 242 -1.47 -11.76 -20.23
CA ALA A 242 -2.86 -11.80 -19.85
C ALA A 242 -3.40 -13.24 -19.93
N CYS A 243 -4.03 -13.72 -18.86
CA CYS A 243 -4.79 -14.96 -18.89
C CYS A 243 -6.16 -14.68 -19.49
N VAL A 244 -6.27 -14.79 -20.82
CA VAL A 244 -7.51 -14.52 -21.54
C VAL A 244 -8.56 -15.56 -21.16
N LEU A 245 -9.63 -15.11 -20.50
CA LEU A 245 -10.75 -15.93 -20.08
C LEU A 245 -12.01 -15.55 -20.87
N PRO A 246 -12.83 -16.52 -21.33
CA PRO A 246 -14.09 -16.23 -22.01
C PRO A 246 -15.08 -15.42 -21.16
N SER A 247 -15.00 -15.58 -19.83
CA SER A 247 -15.72 -14.80 -18.83
C SER A 247 -14.78 -14.57 -17.64
N GLN A 248 -14.74 -13.34 -17.12
CA GLN A 248 -13.92 -12.98 -15.95
C GLN A 248 -14.80 -12.69 -14.72
N THR A 249 -16.06 -13.12 -14.74
CA THR A 249 -17.03 -12.80 -13.69
C THR A 249 -16.49 -13.20 -12.32
N GLY A 250 -16.46 -12.22 -11.43
CA GLY A 250 -15.96 -12.37 -10.08
C GLY A 250 -14.45 -12.30 -9.92
N LEU A 251 -13.57 -12.54 -10.90
CA LEU A 251 -12.11 -12.61 -10.62
C LEU A 251 -11.43 -11.25 -10.41
N ARG A 252 -12.11 -10.16 -10.79
CA ARG A 252 -11.73 -8.78 -10.47
C ARG A 252 -12.03 -8.50 -8.99
N ARG A 253 -11.05 -8.80 -8.12
CA ARG A 253 -11.18 -8.66 -6.66
C ARG A 253 -9.81 -8.56 -5.97
N TYR A 254 -9.79 -8.10 -4.72
CA TYR A 254 -8.61 -8.14 -3.84
C TYR A 254 -8.95 -8.75 -2.47
N GLY A 255 -7.93 -9.13 -1.71
CA GLY A 255 -8.07 -9.68 -0.36
C GLY A 255 -8.71 -11.08 -0.31
N HIS A 256 -8.74 -11.76 -1.46
CA HIS A 256 -9.22 -13.13 -1.63
C HIS A 256 -8.08 -14.14 -1.47
N ARG A 257 -8.41 -15.43 -1.55
CA ARG A 257 -7.42 -16.51 -1.62
C ARG A 257 -7.74 -17.48 -2.75
N SER A 258 -6.75 -17.73 -3.60
CA SER A 258 -6.78 -18.76 -4.65
C SER A 258 -5.84 -19.91 -4.29
N VAL A 259 -6.31 -21.15 -4.44
CA VAL A 259 -5.55 -22.36 -4.09
C VAL A 259 -5.66 -23.38 -5.22
N LEU A 260 -4.52 -23.98 -5.58
CA LEU A 260 -4.48 -25.13 -6.48
C LEU A 260 -5.05 -26.36 -5.74
N ILE A 261 -6.21 -26.85 -6.18
CA ILE A 261 -6.85 -28.03 -5.61
C ILE A 261 -6.61 -29.28 -6.42
N GLU A 262 -6.36 -29.15 -7.72
CA GLU A 262 -5.81 -30.19 -8.62
C GLU A 262 -4.85 -29.52 -9.59
N PRO A 263 -3.96 -30.25 -10.30
CA PRO A 263 -2.98 -29.64 -11.22
C PRO A 263 -3.58 -28.63 -12.22
N ASN A 264 -4.85 -28.79 -12.58
CA ASN A 264 -5.56 -27.92 -13.53
C ASN A 264 -6.77 -27.20 -12.93
N VAL A 265 -6.95 -27.22 -11.60
CA VAL A 265 -8.14 -26.67 -10.94
C VAL A 265 -7.72 -25.74 -9.80
N ILE A 266 -8.13 -24.47 -9.89
CA ILE A 266 -7.86 -23.45 -8.89
C ILE A 266 -9.18 -22.96 -8.32
N LEU A 267 -9.33 -23.05 -7.00
CA LEU A 267 -10.49 -22.53 -6.27
C LEU A 267 -10.15 -21.16 -5.67
N THR A 268 -11.00 -20.17 -5.92
CA THR A 268 -10.88 -18.78 -5.43
C THR A 268 -12.02 -18.46 -4.48
N THR A 269 -11.67 -17.94 -3.29
CA THR A 269 -12.61 -17.72 -2.18
C THR A 269 -12.52 -16.33 -1.59
N GLY A 270 -13.68 -15.75 -1.25
CA GLY A 270 -13.81 -14.45 -0.60
C GLY A 270 -13.26 -13.29 -1.42
N GLY A 271 -12.88 -12.23 -0.73
CA GLY A 271 -12.40 -10.99 -1.33
C GLY A 271 -13.44 -9.88 -1.42
N PHE A 272 -12.97 -8.71 -1.82
CA PHE A 272 -13.78 -7.57 -2.20
C PHE A 272 -13.54 -7.29 -3.69
N GLY A 273 -14.62 -7.21 -4.47
CA GLY A 273 -14.55 -7.11 -5.92
C GLY A 273 -15.75 -6.37 -6.48
N GLU A 274 -16.16 -6.74 -7.68
CA GLU A 274 -17.26 -6.12 -8.41
C GLU A 274 -18.30 -7.18 -8.81
N GLU A 275 -19.57 -6.93 -8.50
CA GLU A 275 -20.73 -7.69 -8.98
C GLU A 275 -21.74 -6.68 -9.54
N ASP A 276 -22.22 -6.90 -10.77
CA ASP A 276 -23.19 -6.04 -11.48
C ASP A 276 -22.83 -4.54 -11.48
N GLY A 277 -21.54 -4.22 -11.60
CA GLY A 277 -21.03 -2.83 -11.63
C GLY A 277 -20.95 -2.16 -10.26
N GLN A 278 -21.24 -2.87 -9.17
CA GLN A 278 -21.11 -2.37 -7.80
C GLN A 278 -19.97 -3.08 -7.06
N HIS A 279 -19.18 -2.29 -6.34
CA HIS A 279 -18.14 -2.86 -5.49
C HIS A 279 -18.75 -3.52 -4.25
N CYS A 280 -18.47 -4.80 -4.05
CA CYS A 280 -19.07 -5.59 -2.98
C CYS A 280 -18.11 -6.66 -2.43
N ARG A 281 -18.50 -7.25 -1.31
CA ARG A 281 -17.85 -8.47 -0.79
C ARG A 281 -18.32 -9.65 -1.61
N MET A 282 -17.36 -10.46 -2.06
CA MET A 282 -17.65 -11.62 -2.90
C MET A 282 -18.29 -12.73 -2.09
N ARG A 283 -19.57 -13.01 -2.37
CA ARG A 283 -20.34 -14.06 -1.67
C ARG A 283 -20.28 -15.42 -2.37
N GLN A 284 -19.77 -15.44 -3.60
CA GLN A 284 -19.61 -16.64 -4.41
C GLN A 284 -18.14 -17.06 -4.49
N PHE A 285 -17.94 -18.36 -4.68
CA PHE A 285 -16.64 -18.91 -5.06
C PHE A 285 -16.51 -18.96 -6.57
N ASN A 286 -15.27 -18.91 -7.04
CA ASN A 286 -14.97 -19.06 -8.46
C ASN A 286 -13.93 -20.15 -8.63
N VAL A 287 -14.07 -20.91 -9.70
CA VAL A 287 -13.13 -21.95 -10.08
C VAL A 287 -12.51 -21.61 -11.43
N LEU A 288 -11.22 -21.85 -11.56
CA LEU A 288 -10.51 -21.86 -12.84
C LEU A 288 -10.15 -23.31 -13.16
N ILE A 289 -10.58 -23.81 -14.31
CA ILE A 289 -10.24 -25.15 -14.81
C ILE A 289 -9.49 -25.02 -16.13
N LYS A 290 -8.31 -25.62 -16.21
CA LYS A 290 -7.48 -25.67 -17.43
C LYS A 290 -7.86 -26.89 -18.26
N HIS A 291 -8.30 -26.67 -19.49
CA HIS A 291 -8.61 -27.73 -20.45
C HIS A 291 -7.94 -27.44 -21.79
N ALA A 292 -7.16 -28.40 -22.31
CA ALA A 292 -6.41 -28.26 -23.55
C ALA A 292 -5.53 -26.99 -23.63
N GLY A 293 -4.89 -26.64 -22.51
CA GLY A 293 -4.01 -25.47 -22.41
C GLY A 293 -4.71 -24.15 -22.09
N CYS A 294 -6.05 -24.09 -22.17
CA CYS A 294 -6.82 -22.87 -21.94
C CYS A 294 -7.52 -22.89 -20.58
N TRP A 295 -7.48 -21.78 -19.86
CA TRP A 295 -8.23 -21.59 -18.62
C TRP A 295 -9.68 -21.20 -18.91
N LYS A 296 -10.60 -21.76 -18.14
CA LYS A 296 -12.01 -21.36 -18.09
C LYS A 296 -12.39 -21.02 -16.67
N ALA A 297 -13.06 -19.89 -16.48
CA ALA A 297 -13.63 -19.51 -15.20
C ALA A 297 -15.11 -19.90 -15.11
N GLY A 298 -15.54 -20.32 -13.94
CA GLY A 298 -16.94 -20.55 -13.60
C GLY A 298 -17.27 -20.07 -12.20
N CYS A 299 -18.55 -19.78 -11.98
CA CYS A 299 -19.08 -19.55 -10.64
C CYS A 299 -19.43 -20.91 -10.01
N VAL A 300 -18.98 -21.13 -8.78
CA VAL A 300 -19.17 -22.40 -8.10
C VAL A 300 -20.55 -22.46 -7.47
N LYS A 301 -21.25 -23.56 -7.68
CA LYS A 301 -22.53 -23.84 -7.00
C LYS A 301 -22.26 -24.28 -5.57
N THR A 302 -22.75 -23.52 -4.59
CA THR A 302 -22.64 -23.90 -3.18
C THR A 302 -23.81 -24.78 -2.78
N GLU A 303 -23.53 -25.97 -2.25
CA GLU A 303 -24.57 -26.87 -1.75
C GLU A 303 -25.13 -26.37 -0.41
N HIS A 304 -26.45 -26.48 -0.23
CA HIS A 304 -27.12 -26.00 0.97
C HIS A 304 -26.96 -26.99 2.13
N SER A 305 -25.88 -26.83 2.89
CA SER A 305 -25.60 -27.55 4.15
C SER A 305 -26.01 -26.76 5.41
N GLY A 306 -26.60 -25.58 5.25
CA GLY A 306 -27.05 -24.68 6.34
C GLY A 306 -26.07 -23.56 6.69
N GLU A 307 -24.81 -23.66 6.28
CA GLU A 307 -23.80 -22.60 6.43
C GLU A 307 -23.77 -21.67 5.22
N ILE A 308 -23.53 -20.38 5.45
CA ILE A 308 -23.47 -19.36 4.39
C ILE A 308 -22.09 -18.71 4.39
N TRP A 309 -21.48 -18.60 3.21
CA TRP A 309 -20.25 -17.86 3.05
C TRP A 309 -20.46 -16.37 3.38
N ASP A 310 -19.65 -15.86 4.30
CA ASP A 310 -19.79 -14.51 4.87
C ASP A 310 -19.12 -13.39 4.04
N GLY A 311 -18.42 -13.74 2.95
CA GLY A 311 -17.69 -12.77 2.14
C GLY A 311 -16.46 -12.20 2.84
N ARG A 312 -15.79 -12.99 3.67
CA ARG A 312 -14.55 -12.60 4.36
C ARG A 312 -13.41 -12.24 3.43
N LEU A 313 -12.52 -11.39 3.96
CA LEU A 313 -11.23 -11.03 3.36
C LEU A 313 -10.08 -11.52 4.24
N TYR A 314 -8.91 -11.70 3.62
CA TYR A 314 -7.64 -11.97 4.29
C TYR A 314 -7.64 -13.21 5.20
N HIS A 315 -8.45 -14.21 4.84
CA HIS A 315 -8.38 -15.57 5.37
C HIS A 315 -7.28 -16.36 4.65
N THR A 316 -6.92 -17.50 5.22
CA THR A 316 -6.10 -18.50 4.52
C THR A 316 -6.96 -19.70 4.13
N VAL A 317 -6.55 -20.40 3.08
CA VAL A 317 -7.15 -21.66 2.63
C VAL A 317 -6.02 -22.66 2.45
N SER A 318 -6.11 -23.80 3.13
CA SER A 318 -5.11 -24.88 3.07
C SER A 318 -5.77 -26.17 2.58
N ARG A 319 -5.31 -26.70 1.45
CA ARG A 319 -5.76 -28.01 0.95
C ARG A 319 -5.16 -29.11 1.83
N LEU A 320 -6.00 -29.95 2.43
CA LEU A 320 -5.57 -31.02 3.36
C LEU A 320 -5.73 -32.42 2.75
N SER A 321 -6.64 -32.58 1.79
CA SER A 321 -6.80 -33.79 0.98
C SER A 321 -7.21 -33.43 -0.45
N ASN A 322 -7.47 -34.45 -1.29
CA ASN A 322 -7.95 -34.24 -2.66
C ASN A 322 -9.38 -33.68 -2.74
N THR A 323 -10.14 -33.69 -1.65
CA THR A 323 -11.56 -33.29 -1.61
C THR A 323 -11.86 -32.26 -0.54
N LEU A 324 -10.85 -31.83 0.23
CA LEU A 324 -11.05 -31.05 1.44
C LEU A 324 -9.99 -29.96 1.59
N ALA A 325 -10.46 -28.74 1.83
CA ALA A 325 -9.63 -27.62 2.25
C ALA A 325 -10.22 -26.94 3.49
N LEU A 326 -9.34 -26.40 4.34
CA LEU A 326 -9.71 -25.65 5.52
C LEU A 326 -9.51 -24.15 5.30
N VAL A 327 -10.57 -23.39 5.51
CA VAL A 327 -10.54 -21.93 5.62
C VAL A 327 -10.26 -21.57 7.07
N THR A 328 -9.29 -20.67 7.33
CA THR A 328 -9.02 -20.18 8.68
C THR A 328 -9.01 -18.66 8.77
N GLY A 329 -9.72 -18.14 9.78
CA GLY A 329 -9.72 -16.72 10.12
C GLY A 329 -10.33 -15.84 9.03
N GLY A 330 -9.78 -14.64 8.88
CA GLY A 330 -10.31 -13.58 8.02
C GLY A 330 -11.24 -12.61 8.75
N ARG A 331 -11.75 -11.62 8.02
CA ARG A 331 -12.56 -10.52 8.57
C ARG A 331 -13.72 -10.07 7.67
N THR A 332 -14.76 -9.51 8.29
CA THR A 332 -15.85 -8.75 7.61
C THR A 332 -15.76 -7.24 7.83
N SER A 333 -15.03 -6.78 8.82
CA SER A 333 -14.68 -5.36 9.03
C SER A 333 -13.38 -5.27 9.82
N PRO A 334 -12.72 -4.10 9.91
CA PRO A 334 -11.50 -3.96 10.70
C PRO A 334 -11.70 -4.31 12.18
N SER A 335 -12.89 -4.02 12.73
CA SER A 335 -13.28 -4.41 14.10
C SER A 335 -13.89 -5.81 14.18
N GLY A 336 -14.44 -6.31 13.07
CA GLY A 336 -15.12 -7.60 12.94
C GLY A 336 -14.15 -8.72 12.62
N ALA A 337 -13.41 -9.15 13.65
CA ALA A 337 -12.50 -10.28 13.60
C ALA A 337 -13.23 -11.63 13.68
N GLY A 338 -12.63 -12.66 13.09
CA GLY A 338 -12.74 -14.01 13.62
C GLY A 338 -14.01 -14.77 13.24
N LEU A 339 -14.18 -15.01 11.94
CA LEU A 339 -15.31 -15.77 11.41
C LEU A 339 -15.09 -17.30 11.52
N GLY A 340 -14.26 -17.72 12.47
CA GLY A 340 -14.00 -19.12 12.75
C GLY A 340 -13.22 -19.84 11.65
N MET A 341 -13.49 -21.14 11.54
CA MET A 341 -12.94 -22.02 10.50
C MET A 341 -14.10 -22.66 9.74
N LEU A 342 -13.90 -22.90 8.45
CA LEU A 342 -14.87 -23.56 7.58
C LEU A 342 -14.18 -24.63 6.77
N TRP A 343 -14.82 -25.79 6.67
CA TRP A 343 -14.43 -26.81 5.70
C TRP A 343 -15.05 -26.48 4.35
N LEU A 344 -14.23 -26.60 3.31
CA LEU A 344 -14.67 -26.61 1.92
C LEU A 344 -14.47 -28.03 1.41
N LYS A 345 -15.58 -28.71 1.14
CA LYS A 345 -15.55 -30.00 0.44
C LYS A 345 -15.86 -29.79 -1.03
N PHE A 346 -15.12 -30.44 -1.90
CA PHE A 346 -15.24 -30.35 -3.34
C PHE A 346 -15.05 -31.74 -3.99
N PRO A 347 -15.53 -31.94 -5.24
CA PRO A 347 -15.40 -33.22 -5.94
C PRO A 347 -13.94 -33.59 -6.21
N GLU A 348 -13.66 -34.89 -6.38
CA GLU A 348 -12.31 -35.43 -6.65
C GLU A 348 -11.77 -35.12 -8.05
N CYS A 349 -12.66 -34.94 -9.02
CA CYS A 349 -12.34 -34.66 -10.41
C CYS A 349 -13.46 -33.81 -11.01
N CYS A 350 -13.11 -32.75 -11.71
CA CYS A 350 -14.07 -31.96 -12.48
C CYS A 350 -13.41 -31.37 -13.73
N SER A 351 -14.03 -31.55 -14.89
CA SER A 351 -13.53 -31.03 -16.17
C SER A 351 -14.27 -29.78 -16.66
N ASP A 352 -15.44 -29.48 -16.09
CA ASP A 352 -16.29 -28.35 -16.47
C ASP A 352 -16.53 -27.44 -15.25
N PRO A 353 -16.15 -26.15 -15.30
CA PRO A 353 -16.42 -25.20 -14.22
C PRO A 353 -17.88 -25.16 -13.76
N GLU A 354 -18.84 -25.40 -14.66
CA GLU A 354 -20.28 -25.30 -14.35
C GLU A 354 -20.81 -26.47 -13.49
N ASP A 355 -20.09 -27.59 -13.47
CA ASP A 355 -20.42 -28.77 -12.67
C ASP A 355 -19.67 -28.80 -11.34
N PHE A 356 -18.81 -27.80 -11.07
CA PHE A 356 -18.04 -27.73 -9.85
C PHE A 356 -18.90 -27.25 -8.67
N THR A 357 -19.10 -28.11 -7.67
CA THR A 357 -19.84 -27.79 -6.45
C THR A 357 -18.92 -27.72 -5.24
N VAL A 358 -19.29 -26.88 -4.27
CA VAL A 358 -18.64 -26.81 -2.96
C VAL A 358 -19.67 -26.91 -1.84
N GLU A 359 -19.46 -27.87 -0.93
CA GLU A 359 -20.20 -27.96 0.33
C GLU A 359 -19.40 -27.24 1.42
N LEU A 360 -20.03 -26.27 2.09
CA LEU A 360 -19.45 -25.61 3.25
C LEU A 360 -19.84 -26.36 4.53
N VAL A 361 -18.88 -26.66 5.40
CA VAL A 361 -19.21 -27.25 6.72
C VAL A 361 -18.62 -26.41 7.84
N GLY A 362 -19.50 -25.96 8.73
CA GLY A 362 -19.14 -25.16 9.89
C GLY A 362 -18.28 -25.95 10.88
N VAL A 363 -17.27 -25.29 11.44
CA VAL A 363 -16.41 -25.87 12.48
C VAL A 363 -16.70 -25.20 13.82
N GLN A 364 -17.13 -25.98 14.82
CA GLN A 364 -17.34 -25.50 16.18
C GLN A 364 -16.02 -25.33 16.96
N ARG A 365 -15.17 -24.40 16.50
CA ARG A 365 -13.85 -24.08 17.11
C ARG A 365 -13.48 -22.60 16.97
N ALA A 366 -14.47 -21.70 17.02
CA ALA A 366 -14.26 -20.25 16.90
C ALA A 366 -13.41 -19.64 18.06
N SER A 367 -13.16 -20.39 19.14
CA SER A 367 -12.28 -19.98 20.24
C SER A 367 -10.79 -20.20 19.96
N GLU A 368 -10.43 -21.00 18.96
CA GLU A 368 -9.02 -21.30 18.66
C GLU A 368 -8.29 -20.03 18.19
N PRO A 369 -7.03 -19.79 18.62
CA PRO A 369 -6.24 -18.63 18.21
C PRO A 369 -6.12 -18.47 16.68
N ALA A 370 -6.03 -19.58 15.93
CA ALA A 370 -6.00 -19.60 14.47
C ALA A 370 -7.26 -18.97 13.83
N ALA A 371 -8.39 -19.03 14.53
CA ALA A 371 -9.69 -18.65 13.99
C ALA A 371 -10.01 -17.15 14.18
N ARG A 372 -9.26 -16.43 15.02
CA ARG A 372 -9.55 -15.05 15.48
C ARG A 372 -8.62 -13.99 14.90
N ARG A 373 -8.03 -14.28 13.75
CA ARG A 373 -7.04 -13.42 13.10
C ARG A 373 -7.26 -13.31 11.60
N TRP A 374 -6.69 -12.29 10.99
CA TRP A 374 -6.66 -12.11 9.54
C TRP A 374 -5.28 -11.60 9.11
N ARG A 375 -4.99 -11.66 7.81
CA ARG A 375 -3.65 -11.32 7.25
C ARG A 375 -2.51 -12.16 7.88
N HIS A 376 -2.85 -13.30 8.46
CA HIS A 376 -1.91 -14.33 8.92
C HIS A 376 -1.51 -15.24 7.76
N SER A 377 -0.50 -16.07 8.00
CA SER A 377 -0.20 -17.19 7.12
C SER A 377 -0.62 -18.51 7.76
N ALA A 378 -0.83 -19.53 6.92
CA ALA A 378 -1.03 -20.92 7.34
C ALA A 378 -0.24 -21.80 6.37
N THR A 379 0.57 -22.72 6.89
CA THR A 379 1.42 -23.60 6.08
C THR A 379 1.39 -25.02 6.65
N GLU A 380 1.21 -26.02 5.79
CA GLU A 380 1.24 -27.43 6.21
C GLU A 380 2.65 -27.83 6.67
N VAL A 381 2.73 -28.48 7.83
CA VAL A 381 3.94 -29.13 8.36
C VAL A 381 3.59 -30.51 8.90
N VAL A 382 4.58 -31.40 8.92
CA VAL A 382 4.44 -32.74 9.49
C VAL A 382 5.32 -32.84 10.72
N PHE A 383 4.75 -33.31 11.83
CA PHE A 383 5.48 -33.54 13.07
C PHE A 383 5.05 -34.86 13.68
N GLN A 384 6.01 -35.75 13.97
CA GLN A 384 5.77 -37.08 14.53
C GLN A 384 4.77 -37.93 13.72
N GLY A 385 4.74 -37.76 12.39
CA GLY A 385 3.83 -38.46 11.49
C GLY A 385 2.45 -37.83 11.34
N GLU A 386 2.13 -36.82 12.15
CA GLU A 386 0.85 -36.11 12.12
C GLU A 386 0.96 -34.80 11.33
N LYS A 387 -0.16 -34.42 10.68
CA LYS A 387 -0.25 -33.18 9.89
C LYS A 387 -0.78 -32.02 10.71
N TYR A 388 -0.11 -30.88 10.60
CA TYR A 388 -0.49 -29.62 11.24
C TYR A 388 -0.50 -28.49 10.23
N LEU A 389 -1.34 -27.50 10.49
CA LEU A 389 -1.20 -26.17 9.89
C LEU A 389 -0.48 -25.28 10.90
N PHE A 390 0.74 -24.88 10.54
CA PHE A 390 1.46 -23.86 11.27
C PHE A 390 0.89 -22.49 10.88
N VAL A 391 0.21 -21.85 11.83
CA VAL A 391 -0.37 -20.52 11.69
C VAL A 391 0.50 -19.53 12.44
N TYR A 392 0.89 -18.44 11.79
CA TYR A 392 1.76 -17.42 12.38
C TYR A 392 1.28 -16.01 12.05
N GLY A 393 1.43 -15.14 13.06
CA GLY A 393 1.21 -13.70 12.96
C GLY A 393 -0.21 -13.33 12.55
N GLY A 394 -0.33 -12.26 11.77
CA GLY A 394 -1.61 -11.65 11.40
C GLY A 394 -2.00 -10.52 12.34
N ARG A 395 -3.29 -10.18 12.33
CA ARG A 395 -3.88 -9.11 13.15
C ARG A 395 -5.11 -9.60 13.87
N SER A 396 -5.42 -8.94 14.99
CA SER A 396 -6.71 -9.05 15.65
C SER A 396 -7.34 -7.66 15.81
N ALA A 397 -8.57 -7.60 16.33
CA ALA A 397 -9.22 -6.31 16.62
C ALA A 397 -8.50 -5.50 17.72
N VAL A 398 -7.65 -6.16 18.51
CA VAL A 398 -6.95 -5.57 19.66
C VAL A 398 -5.46 -5.38 19.37
N GLU A 399 -4.84 -6.36 18.70
CA GLU A 399 -3.40 -6.37 18.47
C GLU A 399 -3.07 -6.10 17.00
N PRO A 400 -2.29 -5.03 16.70
CA PRO A 400 -2.03 -4.59 15.34
C PRO A 400 -1.10 -5.54 14.57
N ALA A 401 -0.22 -6.27 15.24
CA ALA A 401 0.65 -7.26 14.62
C ALA A 401 0.97 -8.37 15.61
N LEU A 402 0.39 -9.54 15.37
CA LEU A 402 0.55 -10.73 16.21
C LEU A 402 1.94 -11.36 15.97
N GLY A 403 2.62 -11.77 17.04
CA GLY A 403 3.90 -12.51 16.99
C GLY A 403 3.80 -13.95 17.49
N ASP A 404 2.60 -14.40 17.84
CA ASP A 404 2.34 -15.77 18.27
C ASP A 404 2.18 -16.72 17.08
N TRP A 405 2.27 -18.02 17.39
CA TRP A 405 1.99 -19.10 16.45
C TRP A 405 1.14 -20.19 17.09
N CYS A 406 0.50 -21.00 16.25
CA CYS A 406 -0.11 -22.24 16.69
C CYS A 406 0.07 -23.36 15.66
N PHE A 407 0.26 -24.58 16.16
CA PHE A 407 0.22 -25.79 15.35
C PHE A 407 -1.19 -26.37 15.40
N LEU A 408 -2.02 -26.01 14.43
CA LEU A 408 -3.40 -26.49 14.35
C LEU A 408 -3.41 -27.90 13.78
N HIS A 409 -3.80 -28.89 14.58
CA HIS A 409 -3.86 -30.28 14.13
C HIS A 409 -4.92 -30.43 13.02
N ALA A 410 -4.54 -30.99 11.86
CA ALA A 410 -5.41 -31.02 10.67
C ALA A 410 -6.71 -31.81 10.87
N GLY A 411 -6.67 -32.94 11.60
CA GLY A 411 -7.86 -33.72 11.96
C GLY A 411 -8.68 -33.16 13.12
N ALA A 412 -8.06 -32.94 14.29
CA ALA A 412 -8.76 -32.51 15.51
C ALA A 412 -9.18 -31.03 15.53
N LEU A 413 -8.57 -30.19 14.68
CA LEU A 413 -8.78 -28.74 14.61
C LEU A 413 -8.61 -28.05 15.97
N SER A 414 -7.63 -28.53 16.74
CA SER A 414 -7.19 -27.96 18.01
C SER A 414 -5.72 -27.57 17.91
N CYS A 415 -5.37 -26.44 18.52
CA CYS A 415 -3.95 -26.06 18.62
C CYS A 415 -3.21 -27.04 19.55
N ALA A 416 -2.13 -27.63 19.05
CA ALA A 416 -1.24 -28.49 19.79
C ALA A 416 0.01 -27.73 20.25
N VAL A 417 0.57 -28.17 21.38
CA VAL A 417 1.85 -27.66 21.88
C VAL A 417 2.97 -28.47 21.23
N VAL A 418 3.66 -27.85 20.28
CA VAL A 418 4.86 -28.41 19.64
C VAL A 418 6.07 -27.58 20.10
N PRO A 419 7.16 -28.20 20.57
CA PRO A 419 8.36 -27.46 20.99
C PRO A 419 8.95 -26.63 19.85
N VAL A 420 9.18 -25.34 20.12
CA VAL A 420 9.88 -24.42 19.22
C VAL A 420 10.99 -23.73 20.00
N GLU A 421 12.20 -23.73 19.45
CA GLU A 421 13.38 -23.09 20.03
C GLU A 421 13.99 -22.05 19.09
N GLY A 422 14.94 -21.26 19.61
CA GLY A 422 15.60 -20.18 18.86
C GLY A 422 14.92 -18.80 19.02
N PRO A 423 15.45 -17.78 18.35
CA PRO A 423 14.96 -16.41 18.49
C PRO A 423 13.59 -16.27 17.82
N ALA A 424 12.56 -16.04 18.64
CA ALA A 424 11.21 -15.84 18.14
C ALA A 424 11.15 -14.57 17.25
N PRO A 425 10.49 -14.65 16.09
CA PRO A 425 10.36 -13.51 15.20
C PRO A 425 9.37 -12.46 15.73
N GLU A 426 9.61 -11.19 15.41
CA GLU A 426 8.71 -10.09 15.78
C GLU A 426 7.31 -10.22 15.15
N GLY A 427 6.31 -9.66 15.83
CA GLY A 427 4.93 -9.67 15.38
C GLY A 427 4.73 -8.97 14.04
N ARG A 428 3.99 -9.61 13.15
CA ARG A 428 3.79 -9.14 11.77
C ARG A 428 2.51 -9.65 11.14
N HIS A 429 2.01 -8.92 10.17
CA HIS A 429 0.90 -9.35 9.31
C HIS A 429 1.20 -9.09 7.84
N SER A 430 0.34 -9.60 6.96
CA SER A 430 0.50 -9.46 5.49
C SER A 430 1.88 -9.94 5.01
N HIS A 431 2.50 -10.86 5.74
CA HIS A 431 3.68 -11.60 5.30
C HIS A 431 3.22 -12.77 4.44
N SER A 432 4.17 -13.36 3.71
CA SER A 432 3.94 -14.61 2.99
C SER A 432 4.62 -15.75 3.73
N ALA A 433 4.10 -16.98 3.56
CA ALA A 433 4.74 -18.18 4.04
C ALA A 433 4.56 -19.35 3.09
N CYS A 434 5.54 -20.25 3.08
CA CYS A 434 5.55 -21.45 2.24
C CYS A 434 6.34 -22.57 2.93
N GLY A 435 6.04 -23.82 2.56
CA GLY A 435 6.73 -24.98 3.09
C GLY A 435 8.10 -25.15 2.43
N TRP A 436 9.13 -25.48 3.21
CA TRP A 436 10.45 -25.83 2.67
C TRP A 436 11.18 -26.80 3.61
N ASN A 437 11.71 -27.89 3.05
CA ASN A 437 12.49 -28.89 3.77
C ASN A 437 11.84 -29.35 5.11
N GLY A 438 10.54 -29.64 5.06
CA GLY A 438 9.72 -30.06 6.22
C GLY A 438 9.36 -28.94 7.21
N GLY A 439 9.90 -27.73 7.04
CA GLY A 439 9.64 -26.55 7.85
C GLY A 439 8.84 -25.48 7.13
N VAL A 440 8.85 -24.26 7.67
CA VAL A 440 8.12 -23.10 7.13
C VAL A 440 9.05 -21.92 6.91
N LEU A 441 9.03 -21.34 5.72
CA LEU A 441 9.64 -20.05 5.43
C LEU A 441 8.61 -18.94 5.60
N ILE A 442 8.99 -17.85 6.24
CA ILE A 442 8.21 -16.62 6.37
C ILE A 442 9.04 -15.46 5.82
N ALA A 443 8.46 -14.68 4.91
CA ALA A 443 9.14 -13.56 4.28
C ALA A 443 8.35 -12.25 4.44
N GLY A 444 9.09 -11.20 4.78
CA GLY A 444 8.59 -9.83 4.91
C GLY A 444 7.42 -9.68 5.89
N GLY A 445 6.43 -8.87 5.50
CA GLY A 445 5.29 -8.48 6.32
C GLY A 445 5.39 -7.06 6.85
N LEU A 446 4.34 -6.61 7.52
CA LEU A 446 4.26 -5.32 8.19
C LEU A 446 4.32 -5.55 9.69
N GLY A 447 5.30 -4.94 10.35
CA GLY A 447 5.46 -5.01 11.81
C GLY A 447 4.54 -4.05 12.57
N ALA A 448 4.54 -4.13 13.90
CA ALA A 448 3.71 -3.28 14.77
C ALA A 448 4.00 -1.76 14.63
N ALA A 449 5.21 -1.40 14.19
CA ALA A 449 5.60 -0.02 13.92
C ALA A 449 5.18 0.49 12.52
N GLU A 450 4.34 -0.27 11.80
CA GLU A 450 3.90 0.01 10.42
C GLU A 450 5.06 0.13 9.42
N ARG A 451 6.16 -0.59 9.70
CA ARG A 451 7.30 -0.68 8.79
C ARG A 451 7.28 -2.02 8.05
N PRO A 452 7.43 -2.01 6.71
CA PRO A 452 7.69 -3.23 5.96
C PRO A 452 8.96 -3.90 6.48
N LEU A 453 8.95 -5.22 6.56
CA LEU A 453 10.06 -6.02 7.05
C LEU A 453 10.80 -6.65 5.87
N GLY A 454 12.15 -6.67 5.93
CA GLY A 454 13.04 -7.26 4.93
C GLY A 454 13.68 -8.58 5.38
N SER A 455 13.06 -9.28 6.33
CA SER A 455 13.59 -10.53 6.89
C SER A 455 13.01 -11.75 6.20
N VAL A 456 13.86 -12.76 5.97
CA VAL A 456 13.43 -14.14 5.65
C VAL A 456 13.75 -15.02 6.85
N LEU A 457 12.75 -15.75 7.33
CA LEU A 457 12.82 -16.56 8.54
C LEU A 457 12.46 -18.00 8.18
N PHE A 458 13.22 -18.95 8.72
CA PHE A 458 12.99 -20.37 8.54
C PHE A 458 12.70 -21.03 9.88
N LEU A 459 11.48 -21.57 10.01
CA LEU A 459 11.12 -22.51 11.06
C LEU A 459 11.56 -23.90 10.62
N ARG A 460 12.81 -24.25 10.96
CA ARG A 460 13.43 -25.51 10.56
C ARG A 460 12.86 -26.68 11.37
N ALA A 461 12.48 -27.76 10.69
CA ALA A 461 12.08 -29.00 11.35
C ALA A 461 13.27 -29.71 12.01
N LEU A 462 13.05 -30.23 13.21
CA LEU A 462 13.98 -31.05 14.00
C LEU A 462 13.26 -32.34 14.44
N GLU A 463 14.02 -33.33 14.94
CA GLU A 463 13.45 -34.59 15.43
C GLU A 463 12.42 -34.41 16.55
N ARG A 464 12.62 -33.39 17.42
CA ARG A 464 11.81 -33.16 18.62
C ARG A 464 10.98 -31.88 18.59
N GLY A 465 10.93 -31.17 17.46
CA GLY A 465 10.19 -29.93 17.33
C GLY A 465 10.71 -29.09 16.17
N PHE A 466 10.74 -27.77 16.35
CA PHE A 466 11.21 -26.84 15.33
C PHE A 466 12.16 -25.80 15.93
N ARG A 467 12.98 -25.17 15.07
CA ARG A 467 13.88 -24.08 15.46
C ARG A 467 13.79 -22.91 14.50
N TRP A 468 13.65 -21.71 15.05
CA TRP A 468 13.76 -20.48 14.29
C TRP A 468 15.20 -20.20 13.85
N GLN A 469 15.35 -19.84 12.58
CA GLN A 469 16.61 -19.43 11.97
C GLN A 469 16.35 -18.25 11.02
N THR A 470 17.28 -17.30 10.95
CA THR A 470 17.24 -16.25 9.93
C THR A 470 17.94 -16.76 8.67
N VAL A 471 17.33 -16.51 7.51
CA VAL A 471 17.97 -16.71 6.21
C VAL A 471 18.57 -15.37 5.79
N GLU A 472 19.89 -15.27 5.84
CA GLU A 472 20.61 -14.08 5.41
C GLU A 472 20.54 -13.95 3.89
N THR A 473 20.22 -12.75 3.40
CA THR A 473 20.07 -12.45 1.98
C THR A 473 21.13 -11.46 1.52
N ARG A 474 21.66 -11.65 0.30
CA ARG A 474 22.69 -10.81 -0.30
C ARG A 474 22.35 -10.49 -1.76
N PRO A 475 22.13 -9.21 -2.11
CA PRO A 475 21.89 -8.07 -1.21
C PRO A 475 20.72 -8.32 -0.23
N PRO A 476 20.60 -7.54 0.86
CA PRO A 476 19.47 -7.64 1.77
C PRO A 476 18.14 -7.53 1.04
N LEU A 477 17.17 -8.38 1.42
CA LEU A 477 15.83 -8.35 0.85
C LEU A 477 15.17 -6.97 1.04
N ILE A 478 14.63 -6.43 -0.04
CA ILE A 478 13.83 -5.21 -0.03
C ILE A 478 12.60 -5.40 0.88
N PRO A 479 12.45 -4.60 1.95
CA PRO A 479 11.34 -4.73 2.87
C PRO A 479 9.98 -4.57 2.20
N ARG A 480 9.08 -5.53 2.38
CA ARG A 480 7.77 -5.56 1.71
C ARG A 480 6.70 -6.34 2.47
N TYR A 481 5.43 -6.04 2.19
CA TYR A 481 4.27 -6.76 2.71
C TYR A 481 3.18 -6.87 1.63
N SER A 482 2.12 -7.66 1.86
CA SER A 482 1.04 -7.91 0.89
C SER A 482 1.50 -8.59 -0.42
N HIS A 483 2.68 -9.22 -0.37
CA HIS A 483 3.23 -10.05 -1.44
C HIS A 483 2.83 -11.51 -1.21
N THR A 484 3.05 -12.32 -2.23
CA THR A 484 2.87 -13.78 -2.17
C THR A 484 4.21 -14.48 -2.29
N ALA A 485 4.30 -15.75 -1.87
CA ALA A 485 5.54 -16.51 -1.95
C ALA A 485 5.34 -17.99 -2.30
N HIS A 486 6.35 -18.53 -2.98
CA HIS A 486 6.43 -19.93 -3.40
C HIS A 486 7.87 -20.43 -3.30
N VAL A 487 8.03 -21.74 -3.14
CA VAL A 487 9.35 -22.37 -3.18
C VAL A 487 9.38 -23.41 -4.28
N HIS A 488 10.43 -23.36 -5.07
CA HIS A 488 10.69 -24.32 -6.14
C HIS A 488 12.20 -24.51 -6.28
N ASP A 489 12.66 -25.76 -6.33
CA ASP A 489 14.06 -26.13 -6.53
C ASP A 489 15.06 -25.37 -5.65
N GLY A 490 14.73 -25.23 -4.36
CA GLY A 490 15.58 -24.55 -3.38
C GLY A 490 15.62 -23.03 -3.53
N LYS A 491 14.80 -22.44 -4.40
CA LYS A 491 14.63 -21.00 -4.54
C LYS A 491 13.29 -20.55 -3.96
N LEU A 492 13.31 -19.46 -3.20
CA LEU A 492 12.14 -18.75 -2.71
C LEU A 492 11.80 -17.60 -3.66
N LEU A 493 10.57 -17.61 -4.17
CA LEU A 493 10.01 -16.60 -5.06
C LEU A 493 9.09 -15.70 -4.25
N LEU A 494 9.30 -14.38 -4.28
CA LEU A 494 8.41 -13.39 -3.69
C LEU A 494 7.81 -12.53 -4.80
N VAL A 495 6.49 -12.38 -4.86
CA VAL A 495 5.80 -11.72 -5.98
C VAL A 495 4.97 -10.55 -5.48
N GLY A 496 5.23 -9.36 -6.04
CA GLY A 496 4.45 -8.17 -5.75
C GLY A 496 4.66 -7.62 -4.33
N GLY A 497 3.58 -7.11 -3.77
CA GLY A 497 3.50 -6.45 -2.46
C GLY A 497 3.61 -4.94 -2.54
N VAL A 498 3.76 -4.31 -1.38
CA VAL A 498 4.02 -2.89 -1.20
C VAL A 498 5.40 -2.72 -0.57
N TRP A 499 6.24 -1.90 -1.20
CA TRP A 499 7.44 -1.31 -0.62
C TRP A 499 7.50 0.17 -0.99
N PHE A 500 8.02 1.02 -0.10
CA PHE A 500 7.76 2.46 -0.11
C PHE A 500 8.36 3.24 -1.29
N ARG A 501 9.30 2.65 -2.04
CA ARG A 501 10.04 3.32 -3.13
C ARG A 501 10.02 2.54 -4.44
N SER A 502 8.89 1.94 -4.78
CA SER A 502 8.75 1.29 -6.08
C SER A 502 8.61 2.31 -7.20
N SER A 503 9.40 2.20 -8.27
CA SER A 503 9.26 3.02 -9.47
C SER A 503 8.28 2.45 -10.50
N SER A 504 7.84 1.21 -10.30
CA SER A 504 6.98 0.43 -11.21
C SER A 504 6.14 -0.57 -10.43
N VAL A 505 5.47 -1.51 -11.12
CA VAL A 505 4.88 -2.68 -10.43
C VAL A 505 5.96 -3.40 -9.63
N PRO A 506 5.73 -3.64 -8.33
CA PRO A 506 6.53 -4.56 -7.54
C PRO A 506 6.70 -5.92 -8.24
N GLY A 507 7.94 -6.24 -8.61
CA GLY A 507 8.28 -7.39 -9.44
C GLY A 507 8.38 -8.73 -8.70
N VAL A 508 9.28 -9.60 -9.19
CA VAL A 508 9.57 -10.92 -8.59
C VAL A 508 10.95 -10.91 -7.98
N THR A 509 11.07 -11.31 -6.71
CA THR A 509 12.36 -11.53 -6.05
C THR A 509 12.63 -13.02 -5.94
N VAL A 510 13.80 -13.45 -6.40
CA VAL A 510 14.27 -14.83 -6.34
C VAL A 510 15.40 -14.90 -5.31
N ILE A 511 15.24 -15.78 -4.32
CA ILE A 511 16.22 -15.98 -3.25
C ILE A 511 16.67 -17.43 -3.29
N ASP A 512 17.94 -17.67 -3.57
CA ASP A 512 18.54 -19.00 -3.43
C ASP A 512 18.71 -19.31 -1.93
N LEU A 513 18.01 -20.34 -1.44
CA LEU A 513 17.93 -20.63 0.00
C LEU A 513 19.20 -21.29 0.56
N LEU A 514 20.12 -21.72 -0.29
CA LEU A 514 21.40 -22.31 0.13
C LEU A 514 22.49 -21.23 0.24
N THR A 515 22.54 -20.33 -0.72
CA THR A 515 23.58 -19.29 -0.84
C THR A 515 23.16 -17.94 -0.25
N GLY A 516 21.86 -17.70 -0.14
CA GLY A 516 21.29 -16.41 0.23
C GLY A 516 21.31 -15.38 -0.89
N LEU A 517 21.67 -15.74 -2.12
CA LEU A 517 21.67 -14.82 -3.26
C LEU A 517 20.25 -14.32 -3.52
N CYS A 518 20.06 -13.00 -3.52
CA CYS A 518 18.77 -12.34 -3.69
C CYS A 518 18.78 -11.49 -4.96
N LEU A 519 17.93 -11.81 -5.93
CA LEU A 519 17.84 -11.11 -7.21
C LEU A 519 16.41 -10.62 -7.45
N ASP A 520 16.26 -9.35 -7.80
CA ASP A 520 14.97 -8.75 -8.15
C ASP A 520 14.81 -8.70 -9.68
N TYR A 521 13.61 -9.01 -10.17
CA TYR A 521 13.26 -8.99 -11.58
C TYR A 521 12.02 -8.11 -11.78
N ALA A 522 12.05 -7.23 -12.77
CA ALA A 522 10.89 -6.45 -13.16
C ALA A 522 9.86 -7.34 -13.87
N ILE A 523 8.58 -7.03 -13.75
CA ILE A 523 7.54 -7.68 -14.55
C ILE A 523 7.40 -6.88 -15.84
N ASP A 524 7.45 -7.57 -16.97
CA ASP A 524 7.16 -6.96 -18.27
C ASP A 524 5.66 -6.74 -18.41
N VAL A 525 5.25 -5.46 -18.50
CA VAL A 525 3.84 -5.05 -18.52
C VAL A 525 3.41 -4.49 -19.88
N GLU A 526 4.25 -4.59 -20.92
CA GLU A 526 4.00 -3.98 -22.23
C GLU A 526 2.68 -4.45 -22.86
N HIS A 527 2.31 -5.70 -22.63
CA HIS A 527 1.12 -6.35 -23.20
C HIS A 527 -0.02 -6.59 -22.21
N LEU A 528 0.04 -5.97 -21.02
CA LEU A 528 -0.99 -6.12 -20.00
C LEU A 528 -1.90 -4.88 -19.94
N GLU A 529 -3.12 -5.07 -19.45
CA GLU A 529 -3.95 -3.93 -19.07
C GLU A 529 -3.28 -3.14 -17.92
N TRP A 530 -3.21 -1.82 -18.08
CA TRP A 530 -2.50 -0.92 -17.17
C TRP A 530 -3.44 0.11 -16.52
N PRO A 531 -3.37 0.34 -15.19
CA PRO A 531 -2.35 -0.15 -14.24
C PRO A 531 -2.54 -1.59 -13.75
N LEU A 532 -1.44 -2.23 -13.33
CA LEU A 532 -1.41 -3.53 -12.66
C LEU A 532 -0.95 -3.35 -11.20
N MET A 533 -1.78 -3.74 -10.23
CA MET A 533 -1.49 -3.60 -8.80
C MET A 533 -1.33 -4.97 -8.13
N LEU A 534 -0.10 -5.32 -7.75
CA LEU A 534 0.22 -6.62 -7.15
C LEU A 534 0.28 -6.57 -5.62
N HIS A 535 -0.64 -5.85 -4.98
CA HIS A 535 -0.92 -5.95 -3.55
C HIS A 535 -2.35 -6.47 -3.34
N ASN A 536 -2.58 -7.16 -2.22
CA ASN A 536 -3.84 -7.85 -1.93
C ASN A 536 -4.28 -8.87 -3.02
N HIS A 537 -3.36 -9.29 -3.88
CA HIS A 537 -3.56 -10.31 -4.92
C HIS A 537 -3.37 -11.71 -4.32
N SER A 538 -3.78 -12.74 -5.07
CA SER A 538 -3.40 -14.12 -4.80
C SER A 538 -2.55 -14.63 -5.97
N SER A 539 -1.62 -15.53 -5.71
CA SER A 539 -0.80 -16.17 -6.74
C SER A 539 -0.81 -17.68 -6.55
N VAL A 540 -0.83 -18.42 -7.64
CA VAL A 540 -0.79 -19.88 -7.65
C VAL A 540 0.37 -20.34 -8.51
N PHE A 541 1.29 -21.11 -7.92
CA PHE A 541 2.40 -21.72 -8.67
C PHE A 541 1.91 -22.99 -9.39
N LEU A 542 2.23 -23.05 -10.68
CA LEU A 542 1.93 -24.16 -11.58
C LEU A 542 3.25 -24.89 -11.87
N PRO A 543 3.57 -25.96 -11.11
CA PRO A 543 4.90 -26.55 -11.13
C PRO A 543 5.25 -27.26 -12.44
N ASN A 544 4.25 -27.76 -13.19
CA ASN A 544 4.51 -28.49 -14.43
C ASN A 544 4.88 -27.53 -15.59
N GLU A 545 4.43 -26.29 -15.51
CA GLU A 545 4.64 -25.25 -16.51
C GLU A 545 5.73 -24.24 -16.11
N GLU A 546 6.21 -24.29 -14.87
CA GLU A 546 7.07 -23.26 -14.27
C GLU A 546 6.45 -21.85 -14.42
N GLU A 547 5.14 -21.77 -14.15
CA GLU A 547 4.36 -20.54 -14.28
C GLU A 547 3.77 -20.11 -12.93
N LEU A 548 3.54 -18.81 -12.78
CA LEU A 548 2.73 -18.26 -11.69
C LEU A 548 1.48 -17.61 -12.26
N LEU A 549 0.31 -18.09 -11.84
CA LEU A 549 -0.96 -17.42 -12.13
C LEU A 549 -1.27 -16.44 -11.00
N LEU A 550 -1.26 -15.15 -11.31
CA LEU A 550 -1.67 -14.06 -10.44
C LEU A 550 -3.15 -13.79 -10.65
N VAL A 551 -3.95 -13.84 -9.58
CA VAL A 551 -5.38 -13.60 -9.60
C VAL A 551 -5.69 -12.36 -8.78
N GLY A 552 -6.47 -11.45 -9.38
CA GLY A 552 -6.92 -10.20 -8.77
C GLY A 552 -5.77 -9.31 -8.30
N GLY A 553 -6.06 -8.51 -7.26
CA GLY A 553 -5.16 -7.47 -6.76
C GLY A 553 -5.72 -6.06 -6.99
N GLY A 554 -5.15 -5.10 -6.27
CA GLY A 554 -5.60 -3.71 -6.24
C GLY A 554 -6.19 -3.31 -4.89
N GLY A 555 -6.97 -2.23 -4.90
CA GLY A 555 -7.51 -1.61 -3.70
C GLY A 555 -8.26 -0.31 -3.98
N ASN A 556 -8.56 0.44 -2.91
CA ASN A 556 -9.45 1.61 -3.00
C ASN A 556 -8.77 2.84 -3.62
N CYS A 557 -7.44 2.86 -3.71
CA CYS A 557 -6.63 3.96 -4.23
C CYS A 557 -6.96 5.30 -3.57
N PHE A 558 -7.07 5.30 -2.24
CA PHE A 558 -7.51 6.46 -1.46
C PHE A 558 -8.87 6.98 -1.95
N SER A 559 -9.05 8.29 -2.13
CA SER A 559 -10.24 8.88 -2.73
C SER A 559 -10.21 8.92 -4.26
N PHE A 560 -9.18 8.34 -4.90
CA PHE A 560 -9.02 8.42 -6.35
C PHE A 560 -9.98 7.51 -7.13
N GLY A 561 -10.45 6.45 -6.47
CA GLY A 561 -11.40 5.48 -6.99
C GLY A 561 -10.79 4.08 -6.99
N THR A 562 -11.59 3.10 -6.59
CA THR A 562 -11.15 1.69 -6.50
C THR A 562 -10.62 1.20 -7.84
N HIS A 563 -9.45 0.56 -7.79
CA HIS A 563 -8.87 -0.14 -8.91
C HIS A 563 -8.76 -1.63 -8.58
N LEU A 564 -9.27 -2.45 -9.49
CA LEU A 564 -9.18 -3.91 -9.45
C LEU A 564 -8.46 -4.34 -10.73
N ASN A 565 -7.43 -5.19 -10.60
CA ASN A 565 -6.77 -5.76 -11.76
C ASN A 565 -7.81 -6.43 -12.67
N ALA A 566 -7.77 -6.09 -13.95
CA ALA A 566 -8.82 -6.47 -14.89
C ALA A 566 -8.89 -7.98 -15.11
N GLU A 567 -7.73 -8.61 -15.22
CA GLU A 567 -7.61 -10.02 -15.57
C GLU A 567 -6.51 -10.72 -14.77
N PRO A 568 -6.59 -12.06 -14.62
CA PRO A 568 -5.46 -12.82 -14.11
C PRO A 568 -4.25 -12.71 -15.05
N VAL A 569 -3.05 -12.73 -14.48
CA VAL A 569 -1.79 -12.59 -15.22
C VAL A 569 -0.95 -13.84 -15.02
N VAL A 570 -0.39 -14.39 -16.09
CA VAL A 570 0.56 -15.50 -16.04
C VAL A 570 1.98 -14.94 -16.11
N LEU A 571 2.83 -15.30 -15.16
CA LEU A 571 4.26 -15.05 -15.21
C LEU A 571 5.01 -16.32 -15.62
N SER A 572 5.87 -16.25 -16.63
CA SER A 572 6.76 -17.36 -16.99
C SER A 572 8.06 -17.29 -16.19
N LEU A 573 8.38 -18.34 -15.44
CA LEU A 573 9.55 -18.36 -14.55
C LEU A 573 10.78 -19.04 -15.15
N SER A 574 10.65 -19.68 -16.31
CA SER A 574 11.73 -20.39 -17.00
C SER A 574 13.03 -19.57 -17.12
N GLY A 575 12.93 -18.27 -17.41
CA GLY A 575 14.08 -17.37 -17.53
C GLY A 575 14.79 -17.02 -16.20
N ILE A 576 14.08 -17.11 -15.08
CA ILE A 576 14.59 -16.68 -13.76
C ILE A 576 14.88 -17.84 -12.81
N LEU A 577 14.35 -19.04 -13.09
CA LEU A 577 14.63 -20.25 -12.32
C LEU A 577 15.91 -20.96 -12.82
N ALA A 578 16.21 -20.86 -14.11
CA ALA A 578 17.39 -21.44 -14.74
C ALA A 578 18.69 -20.63 -14.48
N SER A 579 18.58 -19.37 -14.05
CA SER A 579 19.73 -18.54 -13.70
C SER A 579 20.25 -18.95 -12.31
N GLY A 580 21.24 -19.85 -12.29
CA GLY A 580 22.03 -20.25 -11.12
C GLY A 580 23.51 -20.08 -11.41
#